data_AF-A0A2L2Z0L1-F1
#
_entry.id   AF-A0A2L2Z0L1-F1
#
_cell.length_a   1.000
_cell.length_b   1.000
_cell.length_c   1.000
_cell.angle_alpha   90.00
_cell.angle_beta   90.00
_cell.angle_gamma   90.00
#
_symmetry.space_group_name_H-M   'P 1'
#
loop_
_entity.id
_entity.type
_entity.pdbx_description
1 polymer ?
#
loop_
_entity_poly.entity_id
_entity_poly.type
_entity_poly.pdbx_seq_one_letter_code
_entity_poly.pdbx_strand_id
1 'polypeptide(L)'
;ISLYNTLALINTQMLEAYSKIDPRVQILGYGLKYFAKTLGICDASKGSLSSYAYILMVIFFLQQRNPPVIPVLQELHEGEKPVELIDG
;
A
#
# COMPACT_ATOMS: atom_id res chain seq x y z
N ILE A 1 3.53 5.49 -20.37
CA ILE A 1 4.54 6.41 -19.80
C ILE A 1 3.78 7.63 -19.29
N SER A 2 3.83 7.93 -18.00
CA SER A 2 3.31 9.20 -17.46
C SER A 2 4.48 10.16 -17.23
N LEU A 3 4.31 11.44 -17.50
CA LEU A 3 5.32 12.47 -17.23
C LEU A 3 5.10 13.05 -15.82
N TYR A 4 6.18 13.28 -15.07
CA TYR A 4 6.18 13.95 -13.75
C TYR A 4 5.33 13.29 -12.64
N ASN A 5 5.12 11.98 -12.67
CA ASN A 5 4.40 11.27 -11.61
C ASN A 5 5.32 10.89 -10.44
N THR A 6 5.86 11.91 -9.76
CA THR A 6 6.75 11.77 -8.59
C THR A 6 6.06 11.06 -7.42
N LEU A 7 4.78 11.33 -7.21
CA LEU A 7 3.93 10.65 -6.22
C LEU A 7 3.90 9.14 -6.43
N ALA A 8 3.73 8.66 -7.68
CA ALA A 8 3.73 7.23 -7.96
C ALA A 8 5.08 6.58 -7.64
N LEU A 9 6.20 7.30 -7.81
CA LEU A 9 7.52 6.80 -7.43
C LEU A 9 7.62 6.63 -5.92
N ILE A 10 7.21 7.64 -5.15
CA ILE A 10 7.24 7.60 -3.68
C ILE A 10 6.32 6.51 -3.15
N ASN A 11 5.10 6.39 -3.69
CA ASN A 11 4.17 5.31 -3.33
C ASN A 11 4.75 3.92 -3.66
N THR A 12 5.48 3.79 -4.77
CA THR A 12 6.15 2.52 -5.11
C THR A 12 7.23 2.17 -4.08
N GLN A 13 8.05 3.15 -3.68
CA GLN A 13 9.06 2.97 -2.63
C GLN A 13 8.43 2.64 -1.28
N MET A 14 7.31 3.29 -0.93
CA MET A 14 6.54 2.99 0.28
C MET A 14 6.04 1.54 0.29
N LEU A 15 5.41 1.09 -0.81
CA LEU A 15 4.93 -0.29 -0.92
C LEU A 15 6.08 -1.30 -0.85
N GLU A 16 7.21 -0.99 -1.48
CA GLU A 16 8.41 -1.82 -1.40
C GLU A 16 8.93 -1.93 0.04
N ALA A 17 8.98 -0.81 0.77
CA ALA A 17 9.38 -0.80 2.18
C ALA A 17 8.47 -1.72 3.01
N TYR A 18 7.15 -1.57 2.89
CA TYR A 18 6.19 -2.45 3.57
C TYR A 18 6.38 -3.93 3.22
N SER A 19 6.66 -4.24 1.95
CA SER A 19 6.86 -5.62 1.49
C SER A 19 8.10 -6.30 2.08
N LYS A 20 9.08 -5.51 2.57
CA LYS A 20 10.33 -6.01 3.16
C LYS A 20 10.24 -6.19 4.68
N ILE A 21 9.24 -5.59 5.35
CA ILE A 21 9.08 -5.68 6.81
C ILE A 21 8.63 -7.08 7.22
N ASP A 22 7.60 -7.62 6.57
CA ASP A 22 7.01 -8.90 6.94
C ASP A 22 6.50 -9.67 5.69
N PRO A 23 6.86 -10.97 5.51
CA PRO A 23 6.42 -11.77 4.37
C PRO A 23 4.89 -11.87 4.22
N ARG A 24 4.13 -11.74 5.31
CA ARG A 24 2.66 -11.80 5.29
C ARG A 24 2.05 -10.67 4.46
N VAL A 25 2.73 -9.53 4.33
CA VAL A 25 2.30 -8.42 3.46
C VAL A 25 2.24 -8.89 2.01
N GLN A 26 3.28 -9.57 1.54
CA GLN A 26 3.35 -10.08 0.17
C GLN A 26 2.33 -11.21 -0.04
N ILE A 27 2.27 -12.17 0.89
CA ILE A 27 1.35 -13.31 0.80
C ILE A 27 -0.11 -12.84 0.70
N LEU A 28 -0.53 -11.96 1.60
CA LEU A 28 -1.89 -11.40 1.59
C LEU A 28 -2.13 -10.49 0.39
N GLY A 29 -1.14 -9.68 0.00
CA GLY A 29 -1.22 -8.83 -1.19
C GLY A 29 -1.46 -9.63 -2.48
N TYR A 30 -0.69 -10.70 -2.70
CA TYR A 30 -0.89 -11.59 -3.85
C TYR A 30 -2.21 -12.35 -3.76
N GLY A 31 -2.55 -12.89 -2.58
CA GLY A 31 -3.78 -13.63 -2.37
C GLY A 31 -5.03 -12.79 -2.64
N LEU A 32 -5.10 -11.59 -2.06
CA LEU A 32 -6.24 -10.69 -2.24
C LEU A 32 -6.33 -10.20 -3.69
N LYS A 33 -5.19 -9.88 -4.32
CA LYS A 33 -5.17 -9.48 -5.73
C LYS A 33 -5.67 -10.60 -6.64
N TYR A 34 -5.25 -11.84 -6.41
CA TYR A 34 -5.71 -12.99 -7.16
C TYR A 34 -7.23 -13.19 -6.97
N PHE A 35 -7.70 -13.16 -5.73
CA PHE A 35 -9.12 -13.25 -5.40
C PHE A 35 -9.95 -12.17 -6.11
N ALA A 36 -9.54 -10.90 -6.01
CA ALA A 36 -10.22 -9.77 -6.63
C ALA A 36 -10.25 -9.89 -8.17
N LYS A 37 -9.18 -10.39 -8.79
CA LYS A 37 -9.13 -10.64 -10.23
C LYS A 37 -10.08 -11.77 -10.63
N THR A 38 -10.14 -12.86 -9.88
CA THR A 38 -11.02 -14.00 -10.16
C THR A 38 -12.50 -13.61 -10.05
N LEU A 39 -12.85 -12.69 -9.15
CA LEU A 39 -14.20 -12.14 -9.03
C LEU A 39 -14.51 -10.99 -10.00
N GLY A 40 -13.54 -10.56 -10.81
CA GLY A 40 -13.74 -9.48 -11.78
C GLY A 40 -13.85 -8.08 -11.16
N ILE A 41 -13.39 -7.88 -9.92
CA ILE A 41 -13.47 -6.61 -9.16
C ILE A 41 -12.13 -5.86 -9.08
N CYS A 42 -11.16 -6.22 -9.91
CA CYS A 42 -9.81 -5.64 -9.94
C CYS A 42 -9.50 -4.91 -11.27
N ASP A 43 -10.43 -4.06 -11.73
CA ASP A 43 -10.31 -3.26 -12.96
C ASP A 43 -10.87 -1.84 -12.75
N ALA A 44 -9.98 -0.92 -12.41
CA ALA A 44 -10.33 0.49 -12.17
C ALA A 44 -10.92 1.19 -13.39
N SER A 45 -10.58 0.73 -14.60
CA SER A 45 -11.12 1.31 -15.83
C SER A 45 -12.61 0.99 -16.03
N LYS A 46 -13.11 -0.04 -15.33
CA LYS A 46 -14.51 -0.48 -15.35
C LYS A 46 -15.29 -0.10 -14.08
N GLY A 47 -14.75 0.81 -13.27
CA GLY A 47 -15.40 1.30 -12.05
C GLY A 47 -15.20 0.42 -10.80
N SER A 48 -14.33 -0.59 -10.86
CA SER A 48 -13.95 -1.39 -9.68
C SER A 48 -12.65 -0.88 -9.04
N LEU A 49 -12.13 -1.52 -7.99
CA LEU A 49 -10.94 -1.02 -7.30
C LEU A 49 -9.65 -1.33 -8.07
N SER A 50 -8.66 -0.43 -7.97
CA SER A 50 -7.34 -0.67 -8.54
C SER A 50 -6.56 -1.70 -7.71
N SER A 51 -5.57 -2.36 -8.32
CA SER A 51 -4.66 -3.23 -7.56
C SER A 51 -3.93 -2.48 -6.44
N TYR A 52 -3.65 -1.19 -6.62
CA TYR A 52 -3.04 -0.35 -5.59
C TYR A 52 -3.95 -0.21 -4.35
N ALA A 53 -5.25 0.03 -4.56
CA ALA A 53 -6.23 0.11 -3.49
C ALA A 53 -6.28 -1.17 -2.65
N TYR A 54 -6.27 -2.34 -3.29
CA TYR A 54 -6.24 -3.63 -2.57
C TYR A 54 -4.98 -3.81 -1.72
N ILE A 55 -3.81 -3.37 -2.21
CA ILE A 55 -2.58 -3.44 -1.43
C ILE A 55 -2.63 -2.49 -0.22
N LEU A 56 -3.17 -1.27 -0.38
CA LEU A 56 -3.38 -0.36 0.75
C LEU A 56 -4.33 -0.94 1.80
N MET A 57 -5.41 -1.61 1.37
CA MET A 57 -6.32 -2.31 2.30
C MET A 57 -5.61 -3.42 3.10
N VAL A 58 -4.70 -4.18 2.47
CA VAL A 58 -3.89 -5.19 3.16
C VAL A 58 -2.97 -4.53 4.19
N ILE A 59 -2.26 -3.46 3.81
CA ILE A 59 -1.38 -2.72 4.72
C ILE A 59 -2.16 -2.21 5.93
N PHE A 60 -3.28 -1.52 5.69
CA PHE A 60 -4.14 -1.01 6.75
C PHE A 60 -4.67 -2.12 7.66
N PHE A 61 -5.12 -3.23 7.09
CA PHE A 61 -5.58 -4.38 7.86
C PHE A 61 -4.51 -4.92 8.81
N LEU A 62 -3.26 -5.02 8.33
CA LEU A 62 -2.12 -5.50 9.10
C LEU A 62 -1.66 -4.52 10.19
N GLN A 63 -1.80 -3.22 9.95
CA GLN A 63 -1.57 -2.17 10.96
C GLN A 63 -2.60 -2.25 12.10
N GLN A 64 -3.86 -2.53 11.78
CA GLN A 64 -4.95 -2.59 12.75
C GLN A 64 -5.11 -3.94 13.47
N ARG A 65 -4.10 -4.82 13.42
CA ARG A 65 -4.10 -6.05 14.21
C ARG A 65 -3.77 -5.76 15.67
N ASN A 66 -4.13 -6.67 16.57
CA ASN A 66 -3.75 -6.61 17.97
C ASN A 66 -3.00 -7.90 18.36
N PRO A 67 -1.65 -7.88 18.45
CA PRO A 67 -0.76 -6.73 18.20
C PRO A 67 -0.62 -6.39 16.69
N PRO A 68 -0.21 -5.15 16.33
CA PRO A 68 0.05 -4.77 14.94
C PRO A 68 1.10 -5.66 14.30
N VAL A 69 0.85 -6.09 13.04
CA VAL A 69 1.80 -6.93 12.29
C VAL A 69 2.89 -6.10 11.64
N ILE A 70 2.54 -4.89 11.20
CA ILE A 70 3.47 -3.90 10.64
C ILE A 70 3.15 -2.52 11.26
N PRO A 71 4.14 -1.64 11.42
CA PRO A 71 3.92 -0.28 11.91
C PRO A 71 3.31 0.63 10.82
N VAL A 72 2.96 1.86 11.19
CA VAL A 72 2.69 2.94 10.22
C VAL A 72 4.02 3.65 9.93
N LEU A 73 4.65 3.32 8.80
CA LEU A 73 5.99 3.84 8.46
C LEU A 73 6.06 5.38 8.43
N GLN A 74 4.98 6.03 8.00
CA GLN A 74 4.90 7.48 7.90
C GLN A 74 4.82 8.19 9.27
N GLU A 75 4.55 7.45 10.34
CA GLU A 75 4.57 7.96 11.71
C GLU A 75 5.91 7.67 12.42
N LEU A 76 6.81 6.91 11.79
CA LEU A 76 8.14 6.66 12.31
C LEU A 76 9.06 7.82 11.92
N HIS A 77 9.43 8.65 12.90
CA HIS A 77 10.41 9.72 12.71
C HIS A 77 11.27 9.89 13.97
N GLU A 78 12.53 10.26 13.77
CA GLU A 78 13.41 10.69 14.86
C GLU A 78 13.29 12.20 15.01
N GLY A 79 12.71 12.69 16.12
CA GLY A 79 12.58 14.12 16.40
C GLY A 79 11.24 14.73 15.94
N GLU A 80 11.26 15.92 15.34
CA GLU A 80 10.04 16.59 14.86
C GLU A 80 9.47 15.94 13.59
N LYS A 81 8.13 15.93 13.47
CA LYS A 81 7.45 15.31 12.34
C LYS A 81 7.81 16.02 11.04
N PRO A 82 8.21 15.31 9.97
CA PRO A 82 8.52 15.92 8.68
C PRO A 82 7.32 16.74 8.16
N VAL A 83 7.56 18.01 7.81
CA VAL A 83 6.55 18.97 7.34
C VAL A 83 6.32 18.85 5.83
N GLU A 84 7.16 18.09 5.11
CA GLU A 84 6.96 17.81 3.68
C GLU A 84 5.77 16.87 3.48
N LEU A 85 4.58 17.46 3.48
CA LEU A 85 3.38 16.84 2.96
C LEU A 85 3.52 16.78 1.45
N ILE A 86 3.51 15.57 0.91
CA ILE A 86 3.49 15.39 -0.53
C ILE A 86 2.05 15.63 -0.98
N ASP A 87 1.80 16.77 -1.62
CA ASP A 87 0.47 17.08 -2.17
C ASP A 87 0.08 16.03 -3.20
N GLY A 88 -1.13 15.46 -3.03
CA GLY A 88 -1.70 14.39 -3.86
C GLY A 88 -2.59 14.89 -4.98
#